data_AF-A0A7C2BHH6-F1
#
_entry.id   AF-A0A7C2BHH6-F1
#
_cell.length_a   1.000
_cell.length_b   1.000
_cell.length_c   1.000
_cell.angle_alpha   90.00
_cell.angle_beta   90.00
_cell.angle_gamma   90.00
#
_symmetry.space_group_name_H-M   'P 1'
#
loop_
_entity.id
_entity.type
_entity.pdbx_description
1 polymer ?
#
loop_
_entity_poly.entity_id
_entity_poly.type
_entity_poly.pdbx_seq_one_letter_code
_entity_poly.pdbx_strand_id
1 'polypeptide(L)'
;MQTTTSTPRRGANRLILLLAVLLGLAAAVLVVLFLRSLEARRPAPVPMVSVVVAREDIPAGQKITPALVELRQVPENTLVQGAATSIDQVVDQTLRYPVAKGEQISTARLVTTGRVQAISFQIPPGKRAFTIPVNVTESPAALIAPGDFVDVIAVMRFKDLNLQPPQNRPANVSDDELLAAVTVLQNVQVLSVQQAYVENGVPYDPSVRGNPPKNTSVNFITLALTPEQAQALALVRQQAKELTLALRPFGDLEPKPLGPFAWPLRLDDPALASKP
;
A
#
# COMPACT_ATOMS: atom_id res chain seq x y z
N MET A 1 -38.98 53.25 -91.31
CA MET A 1 -38.59 52.22 -90.32
C MET A 1 -37.39 51.47 -90.90
N GLN A 2 -36.20 51.60 -90.29
CA GLN A 2 -34.98 50.90 -90.71
C GLN A 2 -34.72 49.75 -89.75
N THR A 3 -34.53 48.53 -90.28
CA THR A 3 -34.14 47.35 -89.51
C THR A 3 -32.75 46.92 -89.96
N THR A 4 -31.76 46.99 -89.06
CA THR A 4 -30.41 46.48 -89.28
C THR A 4 -30.31 45.06 -88.74
N THR A 5 -30.09 44.09 -89.63
CA THR A 5 -29.87 42.68 -89.28
C THR A 5 -28.35 42.44 -89.22
N SER A 6 -27.82 42.14 -88.03
CA SER A 6 -26.40 41.86 -87.82
C SER A 6 -26.08 40.39 -88.08
N THR A 7 -25.12 40.15 -88.99
CA THR A 7 -24.66 38.80 -89.38
C THR A 7 -23.70 38.23 -88.31
N PRO A 8 -23.88 36.99 -87.82
CA PRO A 8 -23.00 36.44 -86.79
C PRO A 8 -21.69 35.91 -87.39
N ARG A 9 -20.55 36.36 -86.83
CA ARG A 9 -19.20 35.90 -87.20
C ARG A 9 -18.95 34.47 -86.67
N ARG A 10 -18.94 33.47 -87.57
CA ARG A 10 -18.65 32.03 -87.31
C ARG A 10 -17.35 31.72 -86.55
N GLY A 11 -16.41 32.66 -86.44
CA GLY A 11 -15.14 32.49 -85.70
C GLY A 11 -15.29 32.56 -84.17
N ALA A 12 -16.29 33.29 -83.67
CA ALA A 12 -16.47 33.48 -82.23
C ALA A 12 -16.88 32.19 -81.50
N ASN A 13 -17.74 31.36 -82.12
CA ASN A 13 -18.26 30.14 -81.50
C ASN A 13 -17.20 29.05 -81.29
N ARG A 14 -16.21 28.94 -82.19
CA ARG A 14 -15.09 27.98 -82.04
C ARG A 14 -14.16 28.38 -80.89
N LEU A 15 -13.95 29.69 -80.72
CA LEU A 15 -13.16 30.24 -79.61
C LEU A 15 -13.83 29.99 -78.26
N ILE A 16 -15.15 30.17 -78.20
CA ILE A 16 -15.95 29.88 -77.00
C ILE A 16 -15.90 28.39 -76.65
N LEU A 17 -15.97 27.50 -77.65
CA LEU A 17 -15.83 26.05 -77.45
C LEU A 17 -14.45 25.65 -76.92
N LEU A 18 -13.36 26.19 -77.49
CA LEU A 18 -12.01 25.92 -77.01
C LEU A 18 -11.78 26.43 -75.58
N LEU A 19 -12.31 27.62 -75.26
CA LEU A 19 -12.23 28.19 -73.93
C LEU A 19 -13.01 27.36 -72.91
N ALA A 20 -14.20 26.87 -73.27
CA ALA A 20 -15.01 26.02 -72.42
C ALA A 20 -14.32 24.68 -72.13
N VAL A 21 -13.70 24.06 -73.14
CA VAL A 21 -12.92 22.83 -72.96
C VAL A 21 -11.70 23.07 -72.06
N LEU A 22 -10.99 24.18 -72.26
CA LEU A 22 -9.80 24.53 -71.47
C LEU A 22 -10.16 24.80 -69.99
N LEU A 23 -11.25 25.52 -69.74
CA LEU A 23 -11.77 25.74 -68.39
C LEU A 23 -12.22 24.42 -67.73
N GLY A 24 -12.90 23.55 -68.47
CA GLY A 24 -13.31 22.24 -67.98
C GLY A 24 -12.12 21.36 -67.59
N LEU A 25 -11.06 21.38 -68.39
CA LEU A 25 -9.82 20.64 -68.13
C LEU A 25 -9.07 21.20 -66.91
N ALA A 26 -9.00 22.53 -66.78
CA ALA A 26 -8.43 23.19 -65.61
C ALA A 26 -9.22 22.87 -64.32
N ALA A 27 -10.55 22.89 -64.38
CA ALA A 27 -11.41 22.52 -63.26
C ALA A 27 -11.21 21.05 -62.85
N ALA A 28 -11.13 20.13 -63.83
CA ALA A 28 -10.87 18.72 -63.56
C ALA A 28 -9.51 18.49 -62.87
N VAL A 29 -8.47 19.18 -63.32
CA VAL A 29 -7.14 19.12 -62.70
C VAL A 29 -7.17 19.65 -61.26
N LEU A 30 -7.83 20.79 -61.03
CA LEU A 30 -8.01 21.36 -59.69
C LEU A 30 -8.74 20.40 -58.75
N VAL A 31 -9.80 19.73 -59.22
CA VAL A 31 -10.54 18.73 -58.44
C VAL A 31 -9.65 17.54 -58.09
N VAL A 32 -8.86 17.02 -59.02
CA VAL A 32 -7.96 15.89 -58.75
C VAL A 32 -6.86 16.28 -57.75
N LEU A 33 -6.29 17.48 -57.88
CA LEU A 33 -5.30 17.99 -56.92
C LEU A 33 -5.91 18.20 -55.54
N PHE A 34 -7.13 18.71 -55.48
CA PHE A 34 -7.86 18.89 -54.22
C PHE A 34 -8.15 17.55 -53.54
N LEU A 35 -8.65 16.55 -54.28
CA LEU A 35 -8.90 15.20 -53.77
C LEU A 35 -7.62 14.53 -53.24
N ARG A 36 -6.51 14.62 -53.98
CA ARG A 36 -5.20 14.12 -53.54
C ARG A 36 -4.71 14.82 -52.26
N SER A 37 -4.97 16.13 -52.14
CA SER A 37 -4.61 16.89 -50.93
C SER A 37 -5.43 16.48 -49.70
N LEU A 38 -6.66 16.01 -49.89
CA LEU A 38 -7.50 15.49 -48.82
C LEU A 38 -7.07 14.07 -48.40
N GLU A 39 -6.65 13.24 -49.35
CA GLU A 39 -6.11 11.90 -49.06
C GLU A 39 -4.77 11.96 -48.32
N ALA A 40 -3.90 12.90 -48.68
CA ALA A 40 -2.64 13.15 -47.98
C ALA A 40 -2.83 13.70 -46.55
N ARG A 41 -4.02 14.21 -46.22
CA ARG A 41 -4.41 14.70 -44.89
C ARG A 41 -5.11 13.64 -44.03
N ARG A 42 -5.29 12.40 -44.53
CA ARG A 42 -5.81 11.33 -43.68
C ARG A 42 -4.79 11.03 -42.58
N PRO A 43 -5.16 11.17 -41.30
CA PRO A 43 -4.25 10.80 -40.22
C PRO A 43 -3.88 9.33 -40.36
N ALA A 44 -2.60 9.02 -40.17
CA ALA A 44 -2.10 7.64 -40.22
C ALA A 44 -2.92 6.75 -39.26
N PRO A 45 -3.16 5.47 -39.61
CA PRO A 45 -3.83 4.54 -38.71
C PRO A 45 -3.08 4.51 -37.38
N VAL A 46 -3.74 4.94 -36.30
CA VAL A 46 -3.14 4.87 -34.95
C VAL A 46 -3.13 3.40 -34.55
N PRO A 47 -1.97 2.84 -34.15
CA PRO A 47 -1.92 1.47 -33.66
C PRO A 47 -2.83 1.30 -32.44
N MET A 48 -3.62 0.22 -32.46
CA MET A 48 -4.53 -0.14 -31.37
C MET A 48 -3.83 -1.15 -30.47
N VAL A 49 -3.93 -0.93 -29.16
CA VAL A 49 -3.35 -1.81 -28.14
C VAL A 49 -4.49 -2.38 -27.28
N SER A 50 -4.41 -3.66 -26.98
CA SER A 50 -5.34 -4.31 -26.05
C SER A 50 -4.95 -3.98 -24.61
N VAL A 51 -5.89 -3.42 -23.88
CA VAL A 51 -5.74 -3.06 -22.46
C VAL A 51 -6.86 -3.65 -21.65
N VAL A 52 -6.58 -3.94 -20.38
CA VAL A 52 -7.60 -4.41 -19.45
C VAL A 52 -8.33 -3.22 -18.84
N VAL A 53 -9.65 -3.24 -18.92
CA VAL A 53 -10.54 -2.23 -18.36
C VAL A 53 -11.51 -2.84 -17.36
N ALA A 54 -11.97 -2.03 -16.40
CA ALA A 54 -12.98 -2.47 -15.43
C ALA A 54 -14.37 -2.55 -16.08
N ARG A 55 -15.10 -3.64 -15.85
CA ARG A 55 -16.47 -3.85 -16.36
C ARG A 55 -17.53 -3.13 -15.53
N GLU A 56 -17.23 -2.91 -14.26
CA GLU A 56 -18.03 -2.20 -13.28
C GLU A 56 -17.12 -1.41 -12.31
N ASP A 57 -17.72 -0.66 -11.39
CA ASP A 57 -16.96 0.07 -10.38
C ASP A 57 -16.36 -0.92 -9.37
N ILE A 58 -15.03 -0.93 -9.25
CA ILE A 58 -14.31 -1.82 -8.34
C ILE A 58 -13.73 -0.98 -7.19
N PRO A 59 -14.20 -1.15 -5.95
CA PRO A 59 -13.67 -0.43 -4.80
C PRO A 59 -12.22 -0.83 -4.47
N ALA A 60 -11.53 0.05 -3.75
CA ALA A 60 -10.21 -0.27 -3.20
C ALA A 60 -10.30 -1.47 -2.24
N GLY A 61 -9.28 -2.32 -2.30
CA GLY A 61 -9.16 -3.52 -1.49
C GLY A 61 -9.95 -4.74 -1.96
N GLN A 62 -10.68 -4.64 -3.08
CA GLN A 62 -11.31 -5.78 -3.70
C GLN A 62 -10.33 -6.57 -4.58
N LYS A 63 -10.41 -7.90 -4.47
CA LYS A 63 -9.67 -8.82 -5.33
C LYS A 63 -10.30 -8.85 -6.72
N ILE A 64 -9.47 -8.69 -7.75
CA ILE A 64 -9.92 -8.72 -9.15
C ILE A 64 -10.20 -10.17 -9.55
N THR A 65 -11.41 -10.41 -10.04
CA THR A 65 -11.81 -11.68 -10.66
C THR A 65 -12.00 -11.49 -12.16
N PRO A 66 -11.91 -12.55 -12.98
CA PRO A 66 -12.12 -12.45 -14.43
C PRO A 66 -13.48 -11.86 -14.83
N ALA A 67 -14.50 -11.93 -13.96
CA ALA A 67 -15.82 -11.37 -14.22
C ALA A 67 -15.89 -9.83 -14.13
N LEU A 68 -14.93 -9.22 -13.42
CA LEU A 68 -14.88 -7.77 -13.14
C LEU A 68 -14.12 -6.98 -14.21
N VAL A 69 -13.42 -7.67 -15.12
CA VAL A 69 -12.51 -7.06 -16.10
C VAL A 69 -12.78 -7.57 -17.50
N GLU A 70 -12.46 -6.74 -18.49
CA GLU A 70 -12.53 -7.11 -19.90
C GLU A 70 -11.36 -6.52 -20.68
N LEU A 71 -11.02 -7.13 -21.81
CA LEU A 71 -10.05 -6.57 -22.75
C LEU A 71 -10.75 -5.61 -23.71
N ARG A 72 -10.20 -4.41 -23.85
CA ARG A 72 -10.67 -3.39 -24.78
C ARG A 72 -9.51 -2.90 -25.63
N GLN A 73 -9.76 -2.72 -26.93
CA GLN A 73 -8.80 -2.10 -27.84
C GLN A 73 -8.87 -0.59 -27.68
N VAL A 74 -7.75 0.04 -27.35
CA VAL A 74 -7.62 1.49 -27.25
C VAL A 74 -6.48 1.99 -28.15
N PRO A 75 -6.59 3.19 -28.73
CA PRO A 75 -5.48 3.82 -29.43
C PRO A 75 -4.25 3.99 -28.52
N GLU A 76 -3.04 3.74 -29.03
CA GLU A 76 -1.80 3.83 -28.25
C GLU A 76 -1.60 5.20 -27.58
N ASN A 77 -2.08 6.28 -28.20
CA ASN A 77 -2.01 7.63 -27.62
C ASN A 77 -2.94 7.88 -26.40
N THR A 78 -3.86 6.96 -26.11
CA THR A 78 -4.76 7.01 -24.94
C THR A 78 -4.36 6.00 -23.86
N LEU A 79 -3.24 5.31 -24.06
CA LEU A 79 -2.75 4.30 -23.13
C LEU A 79 -2.32 4.95 -21.81
N VAL A 80 -2.89 4.48 -20.71
CA VAL A 80 -2.45 4.89 -19.37
C VAL A 80 -1.08 4.27 -19.09
N GLN A 81 -0.19 5.02 -18.43
CA GLN A 81 1.13 4.52 -18.07
C GLN A 81 1.02 3.25 -17.22
N GLY A 82 1.66 2.18 -17.69
CA GLY A 82 1.63 0.87 -17.02
C GLY A 82 0.29 0.14 -17.08
N ALA A 83 -0.60 0.47 -18.03
CA ALA A 83 -1.83 -0.28 -18.29
C ALA A 83 -1.54 -1.77 -18.49
N ALA A 84 -2.33 -2.61 -17.84
CA ALA A 84 -2.26 -4.06 -18.01
C ALA A 84 -2.75 -4.42 -19.41
N THR A 85 -1.98 -5.27 -20.11
CA THR A 85 -2.26 -5.70 -21.49
C THR A 85 -2.86 -7.11 -21.57
N SER A 86 -2.79 -7.87 -20.48
CA SER A 86 -3.43 -9.19 -20.35
C SER A 86 -4.22 -9.29 -19.05
N ILE A 87 -5.33 -10.03 -19.09
CA ILE A 87 -6.17 -10.35 -17.93
C ILE A 87 -5.34 -11.05 -16.84
N ASP A 88 -4.37 -11.88 -17.22
CA ASP A 88 -3.52 -12.61 -16.27
C ASP A 88 -2.65 -11.67 -15.40
N GLN A 89 -2.40 -10.45 -15.86
CA GLN A 89 -1.62 -9.45 -15.11
C GLN A 89 -2.43 -8.78 -14.00
N VAL A 90 -3.76 -8.93 -13.99
CA VAL A 90 -4.66 -8.29 -13.04
C VAL A 90 -5.46 -9.29 -12.21
N VAL A 91 -5.78 -10.46 -12.76
CA VAL A 91 -6.50 -11.50 -12.03
C VAL A 91 -5.69 -11.94 -10.81
N ASP A 92 -6.43 -12.22 -9.73
CA ASP A 92 -5.89 -12.58 -8.42
C ASP A 92 -5.09 -11.49 -7.69
N GLN A 93 -5.02 -10.27 -8.24
CA GLN A 93 -4.45 -9.11 -7.56
C GLN A 93 -5.52 -8.29 -6.85
N THR A 94 -5.08 -7.49 -5.88
CA THR A 94 -5.97 -6.61 -5.10
C THR A 94 -5.74 -5.15 -5.47
N LEU A 95 -6.82 -4.39 -5.64
CA LEU A 95 -6.70 -2.95 -5.96
C LEU A 95 -6.27 -2.14 -4.74
N ARG A 96 -5.28 -1.25 -4.93
CA ARG A 96 -4.86 -0.25 -3.95
C ARG A 96 -5.80 0.97 -3.91
N TYR A 97 -6.38 1.31 -5.06
CA TYR A 97 -7.25 2.47 -5.26
C TYR A 97 -8.53 2.04 -5.98
N PRO A 98 -9.66 2.73 -5.79
CA PRO A 98 -10.88 2.42 -6.52
C PRO A 98 -10.67 2.67 -8.03
N VAL A 99 -11.36 1.89 -8.86
CA VAL A 99 -11.34 1.98 -10.32
C VAL A 99 -12.77 2.05 -10.81
N ALA A 100 -13.09 3.05 -11.63
CA ALA A 100 -14.43 3.21 -12.17
C ALA A 100 -14.66 2.31 -13.39
N LYS A 101 -15.93 2.02 -13.68
CA LYS A 101 -16.35 1.31 -14.88
C LYS A 101 -15.76 1.94 -16.14
N GLY A 102 -15.10 1.13 -16.95
CA GLY A 102 -14.49 1.51 -18.21
C GLY A 102 -13.10 2.14 -18.11
N GLU A 103 -12.56 2.32 -16.91
CA GLU A 103 -11.21 2.82 -16.68
C GLU A 103 -10.15 1.73 -16.98
N GLN A 104 -9.01 2.12 -17.53
CA GLN A 104 -7.86 1.23 -17.78
C GLN A 104 -7.17 0.87 -16.46
N ILE A 105 -6.95 -0.41 -16.22
CA ILE A 105 -6.30 -0.89 -15.00
C ILE A 105 -4.78 -0.80 -15.20
N SER A 106 -4.12 0.06 -14.42
CA SER A 106 -2.66 0.14 -14.38
C SER A 106 -2.09 -0.83 -13.34
N THR A 107 -1.00 -1.51 -13.70
CA THR A 107 -0.25 -2.40 -12.80
C THR A 107 0.24 -1.70 -11.54
N ALA A 108 0.50 -0.39 -11.59
CA ALA A 108 0.87 0.42 -10.44
C ALA A 108 -0.24 0.56 -9.37
N ARG A 109 -1.50 0.31 -9.76
CA ARG A 109 -2.65 0.33 -8.82
C ARG A 109 -2.91 -1.02 -8.17
N LEU A 110 -2.17 -2.05 -8.56
CA LEU A 110 -2.35 -3.40 -8.05
C LEU A 110 -1.38 -3.69 -6.92
N VAL A 111 -1.80 -4.58 -6.04
CA VAL A 111 -0.97 -5.16 -4.98
C VAL A 111 -0.83 -6.64 -5.27
N THR A 112 0.39 -7.08 -5.58
CA THR A 112 0.71 -8.49 -5.83
C THR A 112 0.56 -9.29 -4.55
N THR A 113 -0.31 -10.29 -4.57
CA THR A 113 -0.64 -11.16 -3.44
C THR A 113 0.56 -11.98 -2.90
N GLY A 114 1.71 -12.00 -3.62
CA GLY A 114 2.89 -12.83 -3.31
C GLY A 114 4.18 -12.10 -2.88
N ARG A 115 4.29 -10.77 -2.98
CA ARG A 115 5.47 -10.02 -2.51
C ARG A 115 5.04 -8.85 -1.65
N VAL A 116 5.19 -9.04 -0.34
CA VAL A 116 4.84 -8.07 0.72
C VAL A 116 3.37 -7.64 0.61
N GLN A 117 2.47 -8.46 1.16
CA GLN A 117 1.13 -7.98 1.45
C GLN A 117 1.28 -6.67 2.24
N ALA A 118 0.71 -5.58 1.72
CA ALA A 118 0.67 -4.35 2.50
C ALA A 118 -0.01 -4.70 3.82
N ILE A 119 0.63 -4.39 4.96
CA ILE A 119 0.14 -4.73 6.31
C ILE A 119 -1.32 -4.27 6.47
N SER A 120 -1.74 -3.21 5.76
CA SER A 120 -3.12 -2.75 5.67
C SER A 120 -4.16 -3.84 5.36
N PHE A 121 -3.82 -4.86 4.59
CA PHE A 121 -4.73 -5.99 4.27
C PHE A 121 -4.80 -7.05 5.36
N GLN A 122 -3.81 -7.08 6.26
CA GLN A 122 -3.74 -8.04 7.37
C GLN A 122 -4.34 -7.48 8.66
N ILE A 123 -4.64 -6.18 8.71
CA ILE A 123 -5.26 -5.55 9.87
C ILE A 123 -6.74 -5.98 9.93
N PRO A 124 -7.20 -6.61 11.02
CA PRO A 124 -8.60 -6.96 11.19
C PRO A 124 -9.51 -5.72 11.20
N PRO A 125 -10.78 -5.82 10.75
CA PRO A 125 -11.74 -4.73 10.81
C PRO A 125 -11.83 -4.13 12.22
N GLY A 126 -11.86 -2.79 12.30
CA GLY A 126 -11.92 -2.07 13.57
C GLY A 126 -10.60 -2.02 14.35
N LYS A 127 -9.50 -2.58 13.83
CA LYS A 127 -8.16 -2.49 14.42
C LYS A 127 -7.22 -1.62 13.60
N ARG A 128 -6.04 -1.35 14.15
CA ARG A 128 -4.94 -0.55 13.60
C ARG A 128 -3.62 -1.25 13.88
N ALA A 129 -2.72 -1.21 12.92
CA ALA A 129 -1.36 -1.68 13.10
C ALA A 129 -0.57 -0.67 13.96
N PHE A 130 0.05 -1.15 15.03
CA PHE A 130 0.94 -0.34 15.87
C PHE A 130 2.25 -1.09 16.10
N THR A 131 3.38 -0.46 15.79
CA THR A 131 4.70 -1.09 15.86
C THR A 131 5.46 -0.65 17.11
N ILE A 132 5.98 -1.63 17.85
CA ILE A 132 6.85 -1.40 19.02
C ILE A 132 8.21 -2.07 18.82
N PRO A 133 9.30 -1.43 19.27
CA PRO A 133 10.59 -2.10 19.41
C PRO A 133 10.54 -3.03 20.62
N VAL A 134 11.10 -4.24 20.47
CA VAL A 134 11.23 -5.25 21.53
C VAL A 134 12.67 -5.77 21.50
N ASN A 135 13.28 -5.86 22.69
CA ASN A 135 14.63 -6.39 22.82
C ASN A 135 14.61 -7.93 22.73
N VAL A 136 15.47 -8.49 21.88
CA VAL A 136 15.54 -9.93 21.61
C VAL A 136 16.34 -10.72 22.65
N THR A 137 17.14 -10.03 23.46
CA THR A 137 18.01 -10.70 24.44
C THR A 137 17.22 -11.21 25.65
N GLU A 138 16.05 -10.61 25.91
CA GLU A 138 15.29 -10.79 27.16
C GLU A 138 13.85 -11.31 26.93
N SER A 139 13.46 -11.56 25.67
CA SER A 139 12.10 -11.95 25.30
C SER A 139 12.09 -13.18 24.40
N PRO A 140 11.06 -14.05 24.46
CA PRO A 140 10.81 -15.08 23.44
C PRO A 140 10.48 -14.49 22.06
N ALA A 141 10.73 -13.20 21.82
CA ALA A 141 10.59 -12.50 20.54
C ALA A 141 11.27 -13.19 19.35
N ALA A 142 12.22 -14.11 19.58
CA ALA A 142 12.78 -14.97 18.54
C ALA A 142 11.82 -16.08 18.06
N LEU A 143 10.82 -16.44 18.86
CA LEU A 143 9.84 -17.50 18.59
C LEU A 143 8.44 -16.96 18.22
N ILE A 144 8.21 -15.65 18.37
CA ILE A 144 6.94 -15.02 18.01
C ILE A 144 6.82 -14.96 16.49
N ALA A 145 5.73 -15.47 15.95
CA ALA A 145 5.40 -15.45 14.54
C ALA A 145 4.18 -14.55 14.23
N PRO A 146 4.05 -14.03 13.00
CA PRO A 146 2.81 -13.42 12.54
C PRO A 146 1.62 -14.36 12.71
N GLY A 147 0.54 -13.88 13.32
CA GLY A 147 -0.64 -14.66 13.67
C GLY A 147 -0.72 -15.06 15.15
N ASP A 148 0.39 -15.01 15.87
CA ASP A 148 0.41 -15.30 17.31
C ASP A 148 -0.30 -14.24 18.14
N PHE A 149 -0.68 -14.61 19.36
CA PHE A 149 -1.25 -13.71 20.35
C PHE A 149 -0.28 -13.49 21.50
N VAL A 150 -0.14 -12.24 21.92
CA VAL A 150 0.79 -11.82 22.96
C VAL A 150 0.11 -10.93 23.98
N ASP A 151 0.65 -10.91 25.18
CA ASP A 151 0.40 -9.87 26.17
C ASP A 151 1.55 -8.86 26.14
N VAL A 152 1.20 -7.57 26.25
CA VAL A 152 2.17 -6.47 26.27
C VAL A 152 2.40 -6.05 27.70
N ILE A 153 3.65 -6.18 28.15
CA ILE A 153 4.07 -5.87 29.51
C ILE A 153 5.00 -4.66 29.46
N ALA A 154 4.69 -3.65 30.26
CA ALA A 154 5.53 -2.48 30.43
C ALA A 154 6.28 -2.55 31.76
N VAL A 155 7.58 -2.27 31.71
CA VAL A 155 8.41 -2.06 32.89
C VAL A 155 8.52 -0.55 33.12
N MET A 156 8.02 -0.11 34.28
CA MET A 156 7.91 1.31 34.65
C MET A 156 8.51 1.54 36.04
N ARG A 157 8.90 2.77 36.37
CA ARG A 157 9.36 3.09 37.73
C ARG A 157 8.17 3.18 38.68
N PHE A 158 8.35 2.75 39.92
CA PHE A 158 7.32 2.84 40.97
C PHE A 158 6.78 4.27 41.13
N LYS A 159 7.67 5.26 41.07
CA LYS A 159 7.30 6.67 41.17
C LYS A 159 6.37 7.15 40.06
N ASP A 160 6.56 6.64 38.83
CA ASP A 160 5.78 7.04 37.66
C ASP A 160 4.35 6.45 37.72
N LEU A 161 4.18 5.42 38.55
CA LEU A 161 2.89 4.79 38.85
C LEU A 161 2.26 5.31 40.14
N ASN A 162 2.86 6.31 40.79
CA ASN A 162 2.45 6.82 42.11
C ASN A 162 2.32 5.70 43.18
N LEU A 163 3.14 4.65 43.08
CA LEU A 163 3.12 3.53 44.01
C LEU A 163 4.01 3.84 45.22
N GLN A 164 3.56 3.39 46.39
CA GLN A 164 4.39 3.43 47.59
C GLN A 164 5.48 2.35 47.47
N PRO A 165 6.76 2.72 47.73
CA PRO A 165 7.85 1.75 47.74
C PRO A 165 7.58 0.60 48.72
N PRO A 166 8.04 -0.63 48.40
CA PRO A 166 8.03 -1.75 49.34
C PRO A 166 8.67 -1.40 50.69
N GLN A 167 8.01 -1.75 51.80
CA GLN A 167 8.60 -1.59 53.14
C GLN A 167 9.83 -2.48 53.36
N ASN A 168 9.89 -3.64 52.70
CA ASN A 168 10.98 -4.61 52.77
C ASN A 168 11.94 -4.50 51.56
N ARG A 169 12.40 -3.28 51.23
CA ARG A 169 13.41 -3.09 50.18
C ARG A 169 14.84 -3.17 50.75
N PRO A 170 15.85 -3.58 49.96
CA PRO A 170 17.25 -3.42 50.33
C PRO A 170 17.55 -1.94 50.58
N ALA A 171 18.24 -1.61 51.67
CA ALA A 171 18.54 -0.23 52.07
C ALA A 171 19.32 0.59 51.02
N ASN A 172 19.92 -0.11 50.05
CA ASN A 172 20.83 0.45 49.05
C ASN A 172 20.14 0.76 47.70
N VAL A 173 18.86 0.43 47.53
CA VAL A 173 18.12 0.66 46.29
C VAL A 173 17.29 1.92 46.46
N SER A 174 17.56 2.95 45.66
CA SER A 174 16.81 4.21 45.72
C SER A 174 15.36 4.06 45.22
N ASP A 175 14.47 4.97 45.62
CA ASP A 175 13.07 4.96 45.16
C ASP A 175 12.96 5.16 43.64
N ASP A 176 13.96 5.82 43.05
CA ASP A 176 14.05 6.08 41.61
C ASP A 176 14.45 4.84 40.79
N GLU A 177 15.05 3.83 41.43
CA GLU A 177 15.53 2.60 40.80
C GLU A 177 14.52 1.43 40.91
N LEU A 178 13.47 1.59 41.71
CA LEU A 178 12.41 0.59 41.85
C LEU A 178 11.58 0.50 40.56
N LEU A 179 11.53 -0.71 39.98
CA LEU A 179 10.78 -1.02 38.75
C LEU A 179 9.60 -1.95 39.05
N ALA A 180 8.45 -1.67 38.44
CA ALA A 180 7.26 -2.51 38.44
C ALA A 180 6.96 -2.99 37.01
N ALA A 181 6.52 -4.23 36.89
CA ALA A 181 5.99 -4.79 35.64
C ALA A 181 4.46 -4.75 35.66
N VAL A 182 3.87 -4.14 34.63
CA VAL A 182 2.41 -4.01 34.47
C VAL A 182 2.02 -4.56 33.11
N THR A 183 1.04 -5.47 33.09
CA THR A 183 0.46 -5.93 31.83
C THR A 183 -0.52 -4.89 31.32
N VAL A 184 -0.18 -4.23 30.22
CA VAL A 184 -0.92 -3.09 29.68
C VAL A 184 -2.02 -3.56 28.73
N LEU A 185 -1.71 -4.57 27.92
CA LEU A 185 -2.63 -5.17 26.97
C LEU A 185 -2.53 -6.68 27.05
N GLN A 186 -3.67 -7.34 26.94
CA GLN A 186 -3.74 -8.80 26.85
C GLN A 186 -4.39 -9.21 25.54
N ASN A 187 -4.03 -10.40 25.06
CA ASN A 187 -4.62 -11.03 23.88
C ASN A 187 -4.53 -10.17 22.62
N VAL A 188 -3.32 -9.70 22.32
CA VAL A 188 -3.04 -8.86 21.16
C VAL A 188 -2.44 -9.71 20.04
N GLN A 189 -3.03 -9.62 18.86
CA GLN A 189 -2.52 -10.33 17.69
C GLN A 189 -1.27 -9.65 17.11
N VAL A 190 -0.28 -10.47 16.75
CA VAL A 190 0.92 -10.05 16.03
C VAL A 190 0.65 -10.10 14.53
N LEU A 191 0.85 -8.97 13.85
CA LEU A 191 0.69 -8.83 12.39
C LEU A 191 2.01 -9.08 11.66
N SER A 192 3.12 -8.60 12.21
CA SER A 192 4.43 -8.78 11.59
C SER A 192 5.55 -8.74 12.61
N VAL A 193 6.63 -9.46 12.32
CA VAL A 193 7.90 -9.38 13.04
C VAL A 193 8.97 -8.97 12.04
N GLN A 194 9.66 -7.87 12.31
CA GLN A 194 10.72 -7.34 11.48
C GLN A 194 11.99 -7.21 12.31
N GLN A 195 13.09 -7.75 11.81
CA GLN A 195 14.41 -7.50 12.37
C GLN A 195 15.00 -6.25 11.74
N ALA A 196 15.46 -5.33 12.58
CA ALA A 196 16.28 -4.21 12.16
C ALA A 196 17.59 -4.24 12.96
N TYR A 197 18.69 -3.90 12.31
CA TYR A 197 19.97 -3.76 12.98
C TYR A 197 20.17 -2.27 13.28
N VAL A 198 20.50 -1.90 14.53
CA VAL A 198 20.64 -0.51 14.98
C VAL A 198 21.95 -0.32 15.73
N GLU A 199 22.96 0.25 15.08
CA GLU A 199 24.29 0.46 15.68
C GLU A 199 24.41 1.89 16.21
N ASN A 200 24.67 2.06 17.51
CA ASN A 200 24.79 3.36 18.17
C ASN A 200 23.58 4.30 17.91
N GLY A 201 22.37 3.75 17.86
CA GLY A 201 21.14 4.51 17.61
C GLY A 201 20.87 4.85 16.14
N VAL A 202 21.72 4.41 15.21
CA VAL A 202 21.55 4.61 13.76
C VAL A 202 21.10 3.30 13.11
N PRO A 203 20.00 3.30 12.33
CA PRO A 203 19.61 2.14 11.53
C PRO A 203 20.75 1.69 10.61
N TYR A 204 21.06 0.40 10.65
CA TYR A 204 22.12 -0.21 9.87
C TYR A 204 21.62 -0.50 8.45
N ASP A 205 22.29 0.05 7.45
CA ASP A 205 22.05 -0.27 6.04
C ASP A 205 23.07 -1.31 5.56
N PRO A 206 22.64 -2.56 5.30
CA PRO A 206 23.55 -3.62 4.83
C PRO A 206 24.14 -3.32 3.44
N SER A 207 23.50 -2.45 2.64
CA SER A 207 23.99 -2.03 1.33
C SER A 207 25.23 -1.14 1.43
N VAL A 208 25.41 -0.48 2.58
CA VAL A 208 26.49 0.49 2.83
C VAL A 208 27.55 -0.07 3.78
N ARG A 209 27.14 -0.88 4.77
CA ARG A 209 28.00 -1.29 5.91
C ARG A 209 28.36 -2.78 5.95
N GLY A 210 27.88 -3.58 5.01
CA GLY A 210 28.18 -5.01 4.92
C GLY A 210 27.28 -5.88 5.81
N ASN A 211 27.88 -6.88 6.49
CA ASN A 211 27.13 -7.77 7.37
C ASN A 211 26.92 -7.14 8.76
N PRO A 212 25.67 -7.12 9.29
CA PRO A 212 25.40 -6.50 10.57
C PRO A 212 26.07 -7.23 11.75
N PRO A 213 26.45 -6.50 12.82
CA PRO A 213 26.97 -7.13 14.04
C PRO A 213 25.88 -7.98 14.73
N LYS A 214 26.27 -9.12 15.30
CA LYS A 214 25.34 -10.09 15.92
C LYS A 214 24.60 -9.56 17.17
N ASN A 215 25.10 -8.50 17.81
CA ASN A 215 24.57 -7.95 19.07
C ASN A 215 23.71 -6.69 18.89
N THR A 216 23.35 -6.35 17.65
CA THR A 216 22.83 -5.03 17.29
C THR A 216 21.40 -5.12 16.70
N SER A 217 20.79 -6.29 16.75
CA SER A 217 19.44 -6.53 16.22
C SER A 217 18.36 -6.16 17.22
N VAL A 218 17.43 -5.30 16.80
CA VAL A 218 16.18 -4.98 17.49
C VAL A 218 15.03 -5.57 16.69
N ASN A 219 14.10 -6.23 17.37
CA ASN A 219 12.87 -6.69 16.72
C ASN A 219 11.81 -5.60 16.79
N PHE A 220 11.25 -5.25 15.64
CA PHE A 220 10.04 -4.47 15.53
C PHE A 220 8.87 -5.42 15.36
N ILE A 221 7.92 -5.37 16.30
CA ILE A 221 6.73 -6.20 16.28
C ILE A 221 5.53 -5.28 16.04
N THR A 222 4.77 -5.59 15.00
CA THR A 222 3.54 -4.87 14.66
C THR A 222 2.35 -5.62 15.23
N LEU A 223 1.54 -4.91 16.01
CA LEU A 223 0.40 -5.44 16.73
C LEU A 223 -0.92 -4.93 16.14
N ALA A 224 -1.96 -5.77 16.16
CA ALA A 224 -3.32 -5.37 15.80
C ALA A 224 -4.08 -4.86 17.03
N LEU A 225 -4.21 -3.54 17.14
CA LEU A 225 -4.81 -2.88 18.30
C LEU A 225 -6.14 -2.19 17.94
N THR A 226 -7.07 -2.12 18.87
CA THR A 226 -8.19 -1.17 18.73
C THR A 226 -7.69 0.28 18.76
N PRO A 227 -8.48 1.24 18.23
CA PRO A 227 -8.23 2.67 18.36
C PRO A 227 -7.76 3.11 19.76
N GLU A 228 -8.48 2.66 20.77
CA GLU A 228 -8.28 3.02 22.18
C GLU A 228 -7.01 2.37 22.74
N GLN A 229 -6.79 1.09 22.44
CA GLN A 229 -5.56 0.38 22.83
C GLN A 229 -4.32 1.00 22.20
N ALA A 230 -4.40 1.45 20.94
CA ALA A 230 -3.28 2.12 20.27
C ALA A 230 -2.93 3.46 20.95
N GLN A 231 -3.92 4.23 21.38
CA GLN A 231 -3.72 5.47 22.12
C GLN A 231 -3.10 5.21 23.50
N ALA A 232 -3.64 4.24 24.24
CA ALA A 232 -3.11 3.86 25.55
C ALA A 232 -1.66 3.37 25.44
N LEU A 233 -1.35 2.51 24.47
CA LEU A 233 0.00 1.99 24.28
C LEU A 233 0.97 3.08 23.83
N ALA A 234 0.52 4.06 23.03
CA ALA A 234 1.35 5.20 22.65
C ALA A 234 1.78 6.05 23.86
N LEU A 235 0.88 6.25 24.82
CA LEU A 235 1.19 6.93 26.09
C LEU A 235 2.19 6.11 26.91
N VAL A 236 1.88 4.83 27.14
CA VAL A 236 2.73 3.95 27.96
C VAL A 236 4.13 3.83 27.36
N ARG A 237 4.26 3.79 26.03
CA ARG A 237 5.56 3.76 25.35
C ARG A 237 6.45 4.97 25.68
N GLN A 238 5.88 6.14 25.99
CA GLN A 238 6.68 7.32 26.36
C GLN A 238 7.17 7.27 27.82
N GLN A 239 6.46 6.54 28.69
CA GLN A 239 6.74 6.49 30.12
C GLN A 239 7.48 5.20 30.54
N ALA A 240 7.29 4.12 29.78
CA ALA A 240 7.90 2.84 30.05
C ALA A 240 9.42 2.91 29.82
N LYS A 241 10.17 2.36 30.77
CA LYS A 241 11.60 2.11 30.60
C LYS A 241 11.82 1.05 29.52
N GLU A 242 10.94 0.05 29.49
CA GLU A 242 11.00 -1.04 28.53
C GLU A 242 9.61 -1.63 28.27
N LEU A 243 9.39 -2.10 27.03
CA LEU A 243 8.24 -2.90 26.63
C LEU A 243 8.72 -4.31 26.29
N THR A 244 8.09 -5.31 26.91
CA THR A 244 8.33 -6.72 26.61
C THR A 244 7.02 -7.42 26.25
N LEU A 245 7.14 -8.56 25.60
CA LEU A 245 6.02 -9.37 25.15
C LEU A 245 6.07 -10.74 25.81
N ALA A 246 4.90 -11.21 26.25
CA ALA A 246 4.68 -12.58 26.67
C ALA A 246 3.84 -13.30 25.61
N LEU A 247 4.38 -14.37 25.02
CA LEU A 247 3.66 -15.19 24.05
C LEU A 247 2.58 -16.01 24.76
N ARG A 248 1.35 -15.99 24.25
CA ARG A 248 0.23 -16.77 24.80
C ARG A 248 0.23 -18.19 24.22
N PRO A 249 -0.19 -19.20 25.01
CA PRO A 249 -0.45 -20.53 24.48
C PRO A 249 -1.49 -20.52 23.36
N PHE A 250 -1.36 -21.45 22.42
CA PHE A 250 -2.37 -21.63 21.36
C PHE A 250 -3.75 -21.91 21.98
N GLY A 251 -4.75 -21.13 21.57
CA GLY A 251 -6.13 -21.25 22.07
C GLY A 251 -6.43 -20.52 23.38
N ASP A 252 -5.43 -19.96 24.08
CA ASP A 252 -5.66 -19.11 25.26
C ASP A 252 -5.98 -17.67 24.80
N LEU A 253 -7.25 -17.40 24.52
CA LEU A 253 -7.74 -16.08 24.08
C LEU A 253 -8.41 -15.28 25.21
N GLU A 254 -8.60 -15.86 26.39
CA GLU A 254 -9.32 -15.21 27.49
C GLU A 254 -8.40 -14.30 28.30
N PRO A 255 -8.68 -12.99 28.38
CA PRO A 255 -7.93 -12.12 29.28
C PRO A 255 -8.10 -12.57 30.73
N LYS A 256 -7.00 -12.69 31.46
CA LYS A 256 -7.03 -13.02 32.88
C LYS A 256 -7.08 -11.73 33.69
N PRO A 257 -7.88 -11.65 34.77
CA PRO A 257 -7.81 -10.54 35.69
C PRO A 257 -6.44 -10.57 36.37
N LEU A 258 -5.57 -9.65 35.96
CA LEU A 258 -4.26 -9.46 36.57
C LEU A 258 -4.38 -8.36 37.62
N GLY A 259 -3.66 -8.52 38.74
CA GLY A 259 -3.46 -7.43 39.68
C GLY A 259 -2.77 -6.24 39.00
N PRO A 260 -2.87 -5.03 39.56
CA PRO A 260 -2.35 -3.81 38.94
C PRO A 260 -0.83 -3.83 38.72
N PHE A 261 -0.09 -4.71 39.41
CA PHE A 261 1.35 -4.88 39.26
C PHE A 261 1.76 -6.29 39.70
N ALA A 262 2.78 -6.84 39.04
CA ALA A 262 3.55 -7.94 39.60
C ALA A 262 4.58 -7.34 40.58
N TRP A 263 4.47 -7.69 41.87
CA TRP A 263 5.50 -7.34 42.86
C TRP A 263 6.84 -7.91 42.41
N PRO A 264 8.00 -7.25 42.64
CA PRO A 264 9.29 -7.89 42.41
C PRO A 264 9.28 -9.23 43.16
N LEU A 265 9.27 -10.32 42.40
CA LEU A 265 9.37 -11.67 42.94
C LEU A 265 10.66 -11.68 43.77
N ARG A 266 10.49 -11.84 45.09
CA ARG A 266 11.60 -12.12 45.97
C ARG A 266 12.14 -13.48 45.51
N LEU A 267 13.29 -13.49 44.83
CA LEU A 267 13.92 -14.71 44.28
C LEU A 267 14.25 -15.74 45.38
N ASP A 268 14.16 -15.30 46.63
CA ASP A 268 14.36 -16.00 47.90
C ASP A 268 13.04 -16.39 48.61
N ASP A 269 11.87 -16.31 47.95
CA ASP A 269 10.59 -16.77 48.51
C ASP A 269 10.47 -18.32 48.50
N PRO A 270 10.43 -18.99 49.68
CA PRO A 270 10.28 -20.45 49.76
C PRO A 270 8.94 -20.97 49.21
N ALA A 271 7.95 -20.11 48.97
CA ALA A 271 6.69 -20.49 48.32
C ALA A 271 6.85 -20.85 46.83
N LEU A 272 7.95 -20.44 46.18
CA LEU A 272 8.26 -20.79 44.79
C LEU A 272 9.05 -22.11 44.67
N ALA A 273 9.74 -22.52 45.74
CA ALA A 273 10.50 -23.77 45.78
C ALA A 273 9.63 -25.01 46.07
N SER A 274 8.34 -24.83 46.36
CA SER A 274 7.46 -25.87 46.92
C SER A 274 6.22 -26.20 46.10
N LYS A 275 6.18 -25.85 44.81
CA LYS A 275 5.18 -26.44 43.90
C LYS A 275 5.86 -27.38 42.89
N PRO A 276 5.46 -28.67 42.85
CA PRO A 276 6.00 -29.64 41.92
C PRO A 276 5.63 -29.32 40.47
#